data_AF-A0A355UNV4-F1
#
_entry.id   AF-A0A355UNV4-F1
#
_cell.length_a   1.000
_cell.length_b   1.000
_cell.length_c   1.000
_cell.angle_alpha   90.00
_cell.angle_beta   90.00
_cell.angle_gamma   90.00
#
_symmetry.space_group_name_H-M   'P 1'
#
loop_
_entity.id
_entity.type
_entity.pdbx_description
1 polymer ?
#
loop_
_entity_poly.entity_id
_entity_poly.type
_entity_poly.pdbx_seq_one_letter_code
_entity_poly.pdbx_strand_id
1 'polypeptide(L)'
;RLANGNTLITDSGNSRVMEVNANNMVAWSFGMMEDGSQEEGDSKLMNPGSAVRLANGNTLIADTGNDRVIEVNGNGEIQWDMPVGQPTFAERM
;
A
#
# COMPACT_ATOMS: atom_id res chain seq x y z
N ARG A 1 4.83 2.96 12.77
CA ARG A 1 5.27 4.36 12.57
C ARG A 1 6.57 4.33 11.77
N LEU A 2 6.74 5.22 10.80
CA LEU A 2 7.88 5.29 9.89
C LEU A 2 9.01 6.15 10.48
N ALA A 3 10.20 6.08 9.89
CA ALA A 3 11.38 6.82 10.35
C ALA A 3 11.19 8.35 10.30
N ASN A 4 10.38 8.86 9.36
CA ASN A 4 10.01 10.27 9.25
C ASN A 4 8.96 10.73 10.30
N GLY A 5 8.50 9.82 11.18
CA GLY A 5 7.49 10.10 12.19
C GLY A 5 6.03 9.92 11.72
N ASN A 6 5.80 9.67 10.44
CA ASN A 6 4.48 9.38 9.88
C ASN A 6 4.01 7.98 10.26
N THR A 7 2.72 7.70 10.08
CA THR A 7 2.12 6.38 10.29
C THR A 7 1.65 5.82 8.96
N LEU A 8 2.19 4.67 8.58
CA LEU A 8 1.67 3.86 7.48
C LEU A 8 0.54 2.98 8.01
N ILE A 9 -0.60 3.00 7.32
CA ILE A 9 -1.83 2.31 7.70
C ILE A 9 -2.25 1.42 6.54
N THR A 10 -2.49 0.15 6.84
CA THR A 10 -3.18 -0.76 5.92
C THR A 10 -4.66 -0.75 6.31
N ASP A 11 -5.48 -0.09 5.50
CA ASP A 11 -6.91 0.11 5.77
C ASP A 11 -7.71 -0.88 4.92
N SER A 12 -7.63 -2.16 5.33
CA SER A 12 -8.06 -3.30 4.51
C SER A 12 -9.52 -3.21 4.07
N GLY A 13 -10.41 -2.77 4.97
CA GLY A 13 -11.85 -2.64 4.69
C GLY A 13 -12.20 -1.54 3.69
N ASN A 14 -11.27 -0.62 3.43
CA ASN A 14 -11.41 0.44 2.44
C ASN A 14 -10.49 0.22 1.22
N SER A 15 -9.89 -0.97 1.08
CA SER A 15 -9.02 -1.33 -0.05
C SER A 15 -7.93 -0.30 -0.33
N ARG A 16 -7.26 0.19 0.71
CA ARG A 16 -6.20 1.19 0.56
C ARG A 16 -5.05 1.02 1.54
N VAL A 17 -3.92 1.60 1.18
CA VAL A 17 -2.80 1.86 2.09
C VAL A 17 -2.56 3.36 2.11
N MET A 18 -2.39 3.94 3.30
CA MET A 18 -2.19 5.38 3.44
C MET A 18 -1.10 5.71 4.44
N GLU A 19 -0.35 6.78 4.18
CA GLU A 19 0.59 7.38 5.09
C GLU A 19 -0.01 8.68 5.63
N VAL A 20 -0.08 8.80 6.95
CA VAL A 20 -0.59 10.00 7.64
C VAL A 20 0.49 10.64 8.49
N ASN A 21 0.55 11.97 8.49
CA ASN A 21 1.48 12.71 9.34
C ASN A 21 0.91 12.96 10.75
N ALA A 22 1.71 13.58 11.63
CA ALA A 22 1.32 13.86 13.01
C ALA A 22 0.12 14.82 13.16
N ASN A 23 -0.24 15.56 12.10
CA ASN A 23 -1.40 16.44 12.05
C ASN A 23 -2.63 15.76 11.44
N ASN A 24 -2.61 14.43 11.28
CA ASN A 24 -3.67 13.63 10.64
C ASN A 24 -3.94 13.97 9.18
N MET A 25 -2.98 14.56 8.46
CA MET A 25 -3.09 14.81 7.03
C MET A 25 -2.50 13.62 6.25
N VAL A 26 -3.16 13.24 5.15
CA VAL A 26 -2.67 12.21 4.23
C VAL A 26 -1.44 12.76 3.51
N ALA A 27 -0.30 12.10 3.70
CA ALA A 27 0.95 12.40 3.03
C ALA A 27 1.15 11.57 1.75
N TRP A 28 0.53 10.38 1.69
CA TRP A 28 0.55 9.48 0.54
C TRP A 28 -0.60 8.45 0.67
N SER A 29 -1.12 7.97 -0.46
CA SER A 29 -2.16 6.93 -0.52
C SER A 29 -2.00 6.07 -1.77
N PHE A 30 -2.47 4.81 -1.71
CA PHE A 30 -2.56 3.90 -2.85
C PHE A 30 -3.79 2.99 -2.71
N GLY A 31 -4.43 2.67 -3.83
CA GLY A 31 -5.69 1.90 -3.89
C GLY A 31 -6.96 2.74 -3.93
N MET A 32 -6.85 4.05 -3.71
CA MET A 32 -7.98 4.99 -3.69
C MET A 32 -7.58 6.33 -4.30
N MET A 33 -8.46 6.87 -5.14
CA MET A 33 -8.33 8.18 -5.76
C MET A 33 -8.56 9.31 -4.74
N GLU A 34 -8.14 10.54 -5.09
CA GLU A 34 -8.33 11.72 -4.22
C GLU A 34 -9.81 12.05 -3.96
N ASP A 35 -10.70 11.74 -4.89
CA ASP A 35 -12.15 11.95 -4.76
C ASP A 35 -12.84 10.88 -3.91
N GLY A 36 -12.08 9.90 -3.43
CA GLY A 36 -12.55 8.78 -2.63
C GLY A 36 -13.18 7.63 -3.43
N SER A 37 -13.08 7.64 -4.75
CA SER A 37 -13.36 6.46 -5.56
C SER A 37 -12.20 5.45 -5.48
N GLN A 38 -12.48 4.18 -5.81
CA GLN A 38 -11.45 3.15 -5.88
C GLN A 38 -10.61 3.35 -7.14
N GLU A 39 -9.32 3.05 -7.04
CA GLU A 39 -8.47 2.88 -8.21
C GLU A 39 -8.98 1.73 -9.09
N GLU A 40 -8.61 1.74 -10.36
CA GLU A 40 -8.95 0.68 -11.31
C GLU A 40 -7.70 -0.02 -11.86
N GLY A 41 -7.90 -1.19 -12.47
CA GLY A 41 -6.81 -2.00 -13.01
C GLY A 41 -5.82 -2.44 -11.92
N ASP A 42 -4.53 -2.40 -12.23
CA ASP A 42 -3.50 -2.91 -11.34
C ASP A 42 -3.32 -2.07 -10.06
N SER A 43 -3.78 -0.82 -10.03
CA SER A 43 -3.72 0.01 -8.82
C SER A 43 -4.85 -0.27 -7.83
N LYS A 44 -5.87 -1.03 -8.24
CA LYS A 44 -6.97 -1.45 -7.37
C LYS A 44 -6.50 -2.50 -6.37
N LEU A 45 -6.50 -2.17 -5.10
CA LEU A 45 -6.25 -3.15 -4.04
C LEU A 45 -7.54 -3.90 -3.67
N MET A 46 -7.39 -5.09 -3.10
CA MET A 46 -8.50 -5.85 -2.54
C MET A 46 -8.08 -6.45 -1.19
N ASN A 47 -8.65 -5.94 -0.10
CA ASN A 47 -8.37 -6.40 1.27
C ASN A 47 -6.85 -6.57 1.56
N PRO A 48 -6.03 -5.53 1.35
CA PRO A 48 -4.60 -5.63 1.61
C PRO A 48 -4.34 -6.03 3.05
N GLY A 49 -3.47 -7.03 3.28
CA GLY A 49 -3.20 -7.59 4.61
C GLY A 49 -2.10 -6.86 5.37
N SER A 50 -1.11 -6.33 4.64
CA SER A 50 -0.02 -5.56 5.22
C SER A 50 0.61 -4.60 4.21
N ALA A 51 1.28 -3.58 4.71
CA ALA A 51 2.15 -2.72 3.92
C ALA A 51 3.41 -2.35 4.72
N VAL A 52 4.56 -2.36 4.04
CA VAL A 52 5.87 -2.04 4.62
C VAL A 52 6.58 -1.02 3.75
N ARG A 53 6.98 0.11 4.34
CA ARG A 53 7.86 1.07 3.67
C ARG A 53 9.28 0.52 3.67
N LEU A 54 9.85 0.37 2.48
CA LEU A 54 11.19 -0.14 2.24
C LEU A 54 12.24 0.98 2.37
N ALA A 55 13.51 0.58 2.52
CA ALA A 55 14.64 1.52 2.67
C ALA A 55 14.85 2.43 1.45
N ASN A 56 14.46 1.98 0.25
CA ASN A 56 14.50 2.77 -0.97
C ASN A 56 13.35 3.79 -1.09
N GLY A 57 12.41 3.81 -0.13
CA GLY A 57 11.24 4.69 -0.14
C GLY A 57 10.00 4.08 -0.80
N ASN A 58 10.08 2.91 -1.43
CA ASN A 58 8.91 2.21 -1.98
C ASN A 58 8.07 1.56 -0.87
N THR A 59 6.83 1.22 -1.17
CA THR A 59 5.94 0.45 -0.28
C THR A 59 5.73 -0.93 -0.87
N LEU A 60 6.07 -1.97 -0.10
CA LEU A 60 5.69 -3.34 -0.39
C LEU A 60 4.31 -3.63 0.22
N ILE A 61 3.37 -4.12 -0.57
CA ILE A 61 1.97 -4.34 -0.17
C ILE A 61 1.61 -5.79 -0.42
N ALA A 62 1.08 -6.47 0.60
CA ALA A 62 0.43 -7.77 0.46
C ALA A 62 -1.03 -7.54 0.09
N ASP A 63 -1.35 -7.64 -1.21
CA ASP A 63 -2.67 -7.37 -1.78
C ASP A 63 -3.52 -8.65 -1.78
N THR A 64 -3.90 -9.07 -0.56
CA THR A 64 -4.43 -10.41 -0.24
C THR A 64 -5.52 -10.89 -1.19
N GLY A 65 -6.53 -10.05 -1.46
CA GLY A 65 -7.69 -10.41 -2.27
C GLY A 65 -7.40 -10.51 -3.77
N ASN A 66 -6.27 -9.97 -4.21
CA ASN A 66 -5.79 -10.06 -5.60
C ASN A 66 -4.67 -11.10 -5.77
N ASP A 67 -4.41 -11.94 -4.76
CA ASP A 67 -3.41 -13.02 -4.82
C ASP A 67 -2.03 -12.55 -5.33
N ARG A 68 -1.54 -11.42 -4.80
CA ARG A 68 -0.24 -10.86 -5.18
C ARG A 68 0.43 -10.03 -4.09
N VAL A 69 1.74 -9.87 -4.24
CA VAL A 69 2.53 -8.84 -3.56
C VAL A 69 2.99 -7.83 -4.61
N ILE A 70 2.88 -6.54 -4.31
CA ILE A 70 3.33 -5.46 -5.19
C ILE A 70 4.29 -4.50 -4.47
N GLU A 71 5.26 -3.96 -5.19
CA GLU A 71 6.12 -2.87 -4.73
C GLU A 71 5.75 -1.60 -5.51
N VAL A 72 5.34 -0.56 -4.78
CA VAL A 72 4.84 0.71 -5.34
C VAL A 72 5.77 1.84 -4.94
N ASN A 73 6.13 2.72 -5.88
CA ASN A 73 6.96 3.89 -5.57
C ASN A 73 6.15 5.05 -4.97
N GLY A 74 6.83 6.14 -4.61
CA GLY A 74 6.19 7.34 -4.03
C GLY A 74 5.19 8.05 -4.95
N ASN A 75 5.25 7.81 -6.26
CA ASN A 75 4.33 8.37 -7.26
C ASN A 75 3.11 7.48 -7.51
N GLY A 76 3.01 6.33 -6.84
CA GLY A 76 1.92 5.37 -7.06
C GLY A 76 2.15 4.42 -8.23
N GLU A 77 3.38 4.33 -8.76
CA GLU A 77 3.68 3.41 -9.87
C GLU A 77 4.17 2.06 -9.33
N ILE A 78 3.57 0.96 -9.81
CA ILE A 78 4.02 -0.39 -9.50
C ILE A 78 5.36 -0.66 -10.20
N GLN A 79 6.39 -0.92 -9.41
CA GLN A 79 7.76 -1.20 -9.89
C GLN A 79 8.03 -2.70 -10.02
N TRP A 80 7.28 -3.52 -9.28
CA TRP A 80 7.41 -4.96 -9.26
C TRP A 80 6.13 -5.59 -8.72
N ASP A 81 5.77 -6.75 -9.23
CA ASP A 81 4.68 -7.57 -8.76
C ASP A 81 5.07 -9.06 -8.74
N MET A 82 4.43 -9.82 -7.86
CA MET A 82 4.57 -11.27 -7.79
C MET A 82 3.25 -11.92 -7.41
N PRO A 83 2.69 -12.79 -8.27
CA PRO A 83 1.56 -13.63 -7.93
C PRO A 83 1.91 -14.59 -6.79
N VAL A 84 1.07 -14.62 -5.75
CA VAL A 84 1.18 -15.53 -4.62
C VAL A 84 -0.21 -15.68 -3.99
N GLY A 85 -0.61 -16.89 -3.60
CA GLY A 85 -1.95 -17.11 -3.05
C GLY A 85 -2.15 -16.41 -1.70
N GLN A 86 -3.16 -15.54 -1.62
CA GLN A 86 -3.66 -14.85 -0.43
C GLN A 86 -2.58 -14.43 0.58
N PRO A 87 -1.59 -13.61 0.17
CA PRO A 87 -0.53 -13.18 1.08
C PRO A 87 -1.12 -12.23 2.13
N THR A 88 -0.93 -12.56 3.41
CA THR A 88 -1.34 -11.66 4.51
C THR A 88 -0.22 -10.73 4.97
N PHE A 89 1.04 -11.08 4.65
CA PHE A 89 2.23 -10.33 5.04
C PHE A 89 3.31 -10.44 3.95
N ALA A 90 4.11 -9.39 3.79
CA ALA A 90 5.27 -9.38 2.90
C ALA A 90 6.38 -8.47 3.46
N GLU A 91 7.63 -8.91 3.30
CA GLU A 91 8.83 -8.13 3.62
C GLU A 91 9.94 -8.37 2.58
N ARG A 92 10.86 -7.43 2.44
CA ARG A 92 12.14 -7.65 1.73
C ARG A 92 13.26 -7.78 2.77
N MET A 93 14.10 -8.79 2.59
CA MET A 93 15.36 -9.00 3.33
C MET A 93 16.51 -8.21 2.70
#